data_AF-A0A1V5WNC7-F1
#
_entry.id   AF-A0A1V5WNC7-F1
#
_cell.length_a   1.000
_cell.length_b   1.000
_cell.length_c   1.000
_cell.angle_alpha   90.00
_cell.angle_beta   90.00
_cell.angle_gamma   90.00
#
_symmetry.space_group_name_H-M   'P 1'
#
loop_
_entity.id
_entity.type
_entity.pdbx_description
1 polymer ?
#
loop_
_entity_poly.entity_id
_entity_poly.type
_entity_poly.pdbx_seq_one_letter_code
_entity_poly.pdbx_strand_id
1 'polypeptide(L)' 'MKFDYIYCPTQEQVRKHIQNCEGKHTQQVAYSTFHDSLTQICFGCRRIRSNMLKLVK' A
#
# COMPACT_ATOMS: atom_id res chain seq x y z
N MET A 1 -3.46 -11.40 12.76
CA MET A 1 -4.24 -10.43 11.97
C MET A 1 -4.03 -10.72 10.49
N LYS A 2 -5.08 -10.75 9.66
CA LYS A 2 -4.97 -11.02 8.21
C LYS A 2 -5.15 -9.72 7.42
N PHE A 3 -4.31 -9.52 6.41
CA PHE A 3 -4.40 -8.40 5.47
C PHE A 3 -4.54 -8.93 4.05
N ASP A 4 -5.38 -8.28 3.26
CA ASP A 4 -5.46 -8.54 1.82
C ASP A 4 -4.41 -7.71 1.09
N TYR A 5 -3.69 -8.35 0.15
CA TYR A 5 -2.73 -7.67 -0.69
C TYR A 5 -3.39 -7.20 -1.99
N ILE A 6 -3.27 -5.92 -2.29
CA ILE A 6 -3.76 -5.32 -3.52
C ILE A 6 -2.56 -4.80 -4.30
N TYR A 7 -2.38 -5.34 -5.50
CA TYR A 7 -1.42 -4.80 -6.46
C TYR A 7 -2.01 -3.56 -7.12
N CYS A 8 -1.25 -2.47 -7.08
CA CYS A 8 -1.58 -1.19 -7.71
C CYS A 8 -0.52 -0.90 -8.78
N PRO A 9 -0.80 -1.05 -10.08
CA PRO A 9 0.20 -0.87 -11.15
C PRO A 9 1.08 0.38 -11.09
N THR A 10 0.64 1.47 -10.46
CA THR A 10 1.42 2.71 -10.36
C THR A 10 1.44 3.22 -8.92
N GLN A 11 2.52 3.94 -8.55
CA GLN A 11 2.60 4.63 -7.26
C GLN A 11 1.42 5.60 -7.06
N GLU A 12 0.93 6.20 -8.14
CA GLU A 12 -0.19 7.14 -8.09
C GLU A 12 -1.49 6.49 -7.58
N GLN A 13 -1.74 5.24 -7.94
CA GLN A 13 -2.87 4.50 -7.38
C GLN A 13 -2.70 4.24 -5.88
N VAL A 14 -1.48 3.93 -5.42
CA VAL A 14 -1.18 3.78 -4.00
C VAL A 14 -1.37 5.12 -3.26
N ARG A 15 -0.91 6.25 -3.84
CA ARG A 15 -1.11 7.60 -3.28
C ARG A 15 -2.58 7.94 -3.10
N LYS A 16 -3.42 7.66 -4.10
CA LYS A 16 -4.88 7.86 -3.99
C LYS A 16 -5.48 7.10 -2.80
N HIS A 17 -5.02 5.87 -2.54
CA HIS A 17 -5.48 5.12 -1.37
C HIS A 17 -4.97 5.68 -0.03
N ILE A 18 -3.75 6.21 0.02
CA ILE A 18 -3.20 6.88 1.20
C ILE A 18 -4.04 8.11 1.54
N GLN A 19 -4.27 8.98 0.55
CA GLN A 19 -5.08 10.20 0.69
C GLN A 19 -6.51 9.89 1.12
N ASN A 20 -7.13 8.86 0.53
CA ASN A 20 -8.49 8.44 0.91
C ASN A 20 -8.61 7.95 2.36
N CYS A 21 -7.51 7.43 2.93
CA CYS A 21 -7.44 6.93 4.30
C CYS A 21 -6.93 7.96 5.32
N GLU A 22 -6.38 9.08 4.86
CA GLU A 22 -5.80 10.11 5.70
C GLU A 22 -6.86 10.73 6.64
N GLY A 23 -6.51 10.89 7.91
CA GLY A 23 -7.43 11.35 8.96
C GLY A 23 -8.54 10.34 9.35
N LYS A 24 -8.68 9.19 8.67
CA LYS A 24 -9.73 8.19 8.92
C LYS A 24 -9.19 6.87 9.47
N HIS A 25 -8.04 6.44 8.99
CA HIS A 25 -7.44 5.16 9.36
C HIS A 25 -5.98 5.34 9.77
N THR A 26 -5.58 4.65 10.85
CA THR A 26 -4.15 4.43 11.11
C THR A 26 -3.54 3.68 9.91
N GLN A 27 -2.47 4.23 9.38
CA GLN A 27 -1.76 3.68 8.22
C GLN A 27 -0.25 3.89 8.36
N GLN A 28 0.52 3.00 7.75
CA GLN A 28 1.96 3.12 7.56
C GLN A 28 2.26 3.12 6.08
N VAL A 29 3.28 3.88 5.68
CA VAL A 29 3.72 3.99 4.29
C VAL A 29 5.21 3.71 4.25
N ALA A 30 5.63 2.87 3.31
CA ALA A 30 7.03 2.55 3.06
C ALA A 30 7.33 2.81 1.58
N TYR A 31 8.47 3.43 1.31
CA TYR A 31 8.97 3.64 -0.05
C TYR A 31 10.30 2.91 -0.19
N SER A 32 10.39 2.03 -1.19
CA SER A 32 11.65 1.37 -1.56
C SER A 32 12.28 2.13 -2.71
N THR A 33 13.45 2.71 -2.46
CA THR A 33 14.25 3.41 -3.47
C THR A 33 14.85 2.45 -4.50
N PHE A 34 15.15 1.19 -4.10
CA PHE A 34 15.72 0.19 -5.00
C PHE A 34 14.71 -0.31 -6.04
N HIS A 35 13.45 -0.49 -5.65
CA HIS A 35 12.39 -0.99 -6.54
C HIS A 35 11.49 0.12 -7.10
N ASP A 36 11.75 1.39 -6.77
CA ASP A 36 10.86 2.52 -7.02
C ASP A 36 9.39 2.19 -6.68
N SER A 37 9.19 1.66 -5.47
CA SER A 37 7.91 1.09 -5.05
C SER A 37 7.36 1.75 -3.79
N LEU A 38 6.10 2.17 -3.84
CA LEU A 38 5.32 2.71 -2.73
C LEU A 38 4.38 1.62 -2.19
N THR A 39 4.44 1.40 -0.89
CA THR A 39 3.57 0.46 -0.18
C THR A 39 2.83 1.17 0.95
N GLN A 40 1.52 0.99 1.02
CA GLN A 40 0.68 1.41 2.13
C GLN A 40 0.20 0.17 2.90
N ILE A 41 0.36 0.19 4.21
CA ILE A 41 -0.29 -0.73 5.14
C ILE A 41 -1.39 0.05 5.84
N CYS A 42 -2.66 -0.31 5.61
CA CYS A 42 -3.80 0.39 6.22
C CYS A 42 -4.51 -0.53 7.22
N PHE A 43 -4.46 -0.17 8.51
CA PHE A 43 -5.03 -0.97 9.59
C PHE A 43 -6.56 -0.90 9.62
N GLY A 44 -7.16 0.24 9.25
CA GLY A 44 -8.62 0.37 9.14
C GLY A 44 -9.20 -0.43 7.97
N CYS A 45 -8.57 -0.37 6.79
CA CYS A 45 -9.01 -1.17 5.65
C CYS A 45 -8.63 -2.65 5.72
N ARG A 46 -7.69 -3.02 6.60
CA ARG A 46 -7.04 -4.35 6.65
C ARG A 46 -6.47 -4.77 5.29
N ARG A 47 -5.85 -3.81 4.58
CA ARG A 47 -5.27 -4.00 3.24
C ARG A 47 -3.84 -3.49 3.18
N ILE A 48 -3.01 -4.23 2.46
CA ILE A 48 -1.68 -3.80 2.01
C ILE A 48 -1.82 -3.45 0.53
N ARG A 49 -1.41 -2.25 0.14
CA ARG A 49 -1.50 -1.77 -1.24
C ARG A 49 -0.12 -1.38 -1.72
N SER A 50 0.32 -1.91 -2.84
CA SER A 50 1.67 -1.65 -3.33
C SER A 50 1.76 -1.76 -4.84
N ASN A 51 2.64 -0.96 -5.44
CA ASN A 51 3.06 -1.15 -6.83
C ASN A 51 4.23 -2.12 -6.98
N MET A 52 4.67 -2.75 -5.89
CA MET A 52 5.57 -3.89 -5.97
C MET A 52 4.74 -5.13 -6.33
N LEU A 53 5.15 -5.89 -7.35
CA LEU A 53 4.53 -7.18 -7.62
C LEU A 53 4.90 -8.14 -6.48
N LYS A 54 3.91 -8.84 -5.92
CA LYS A 54 4.17 -9.86 -4.92
C LYS A 54 4.90 -11.01 -5.60
N LEU A 55 6.18 -11.18 -5.32
CA LEU A 55 6.91 -12.40 -5.68
C LEU A 55 6.30 -13.54 -4.87
N VAL A 56 5.48 -14.37 -5.52
CA VAL A 56 5.07 -15.66 -4.98
C VAL A 56 6.27 -16.59 -5.19
N LYS A 57 6.94 -16.96 -4.09
CA LYS A 57 7.84 -18.11 -4.09
C LYS A 57 7.02 -19.39 -3.96
#